data_AF-A0A4Y8KK93-F1
#
_entry.id   AF-A0A4Y8KK93-F1
#
_cell.length_a   1.000
_cell.length_b   1.000
_cell.length_c   1.000
_cell.angle_alpha   90.00
_cell.angle_beta   90.00
_cell.angle_gamma   90.00
#
_symmetry.space_group_name_H-M   'P 1'
#
loop_
_entity.id
_entity.type
_entity.pdbx_description
1 polymer ?
#
loop_
_entity_poly.entity_id
_entity_poly.type
_entity_poly.pdbx_seq_one_letter_code
_entity_poly.pdbx_strand_id
1 'polypeptide(L)'
;MKSAALPVAPVRHDLGLARHEAAHVLACLAVGGSLVSARSSADGLCTLVGLDAGADPKAPGRVSAAGPCLEIVIEMIEGEGDPGESMVQMLESWRDDAARGDGAYLDDMVAANGFVAEVAAWSLAFCTVNSDLIDEAAAIIIHAGTPVEFETFAARFNGRIADVDPEALDAAERLFVGSLRALERIDEAVADYLAAEGAK
;
A
#
# COMPACT_ATOMS: atom_id res chain seq x y z
N MET A 1 -21.97 40.53 -7.30
CA MET A 1 -22.43 39.18 -7.68
C MET A 1 -21.74 38.20 -6.74
N LYS A 2 -22.50 37.52 -5.86
CA LYS A 2 -21.93 36.51 -4.94
C LYS A 2 -21.67 35.25 -5.75
N SER A 3 -20.42 34.80 -5.78
CA SER A 3 -20.06 33.50 -6.38
C SER A 3 -20.76 32.41 -5.58
N ALA A 4 -21.65 31.67 -6.24
CA ALA A 4 -22.24 30.47 -5.65
C ALA A 4 -21.14 29.41 -5.60
N ALA A 5 -20.69 29.05 -4.39
CA ALA A 5 -19.89 27.86 -4.20
C ALA A 5 -20.70 26.67 -4.75
N LEU A 6 -20.12 25.95 -5.71
CA LEU A 6 -20.69 24.71 -6.21
C LEU A 6 -20.91 23.77 -5.02
N PRO A 7 -22.06 23.07 -4.96
CA PRO A 7 -22.26 22.07 -3.92
C PRO A 7 -21.17 20.99 -4.09
N VAL A 8 -20.29 20.90 -3.10
CA VAL A 8 -19.37 19.77 -2.96
C VAL A 8 -20.26 18.54 -2.85
N ALA A 9 -20.17 17.65 -3.84
CA ALA A 9 -20.87 16.38 -3.80
C ALA A 9 -20.50 15.67 -2.48
N PRO A 10 -21.46 15.05 -1.76
CA PRO A 10 -21.12 14.27 -0.58
C PRO A 10 -20.09 13.23 -1.01
N VAL A 11 -18.90 13.28 -0.39
CA VAL A 11 -17.87 12.27 -0.58
C VAL A 11 -18.51 10.96 -0.15
N ARG A 12 -18.94 10.13 -1.10
CA ARG A 12 -19.13 8.71 -0.84
C ARG A 12 -17.73 8.22 -0.51
N HIS A 13 -17.44 8.12 0.78
CA HIS A 13 -16.20 7.49 1.22
C HIS A 13 -16.29 6.03 0.78
N ASP A 14 -15.54 5.70 -0.25
CA ASP A 14 -15.41 4.33 -0.71
C ASP A 14 -14.66 3.58 0.39
N LEU A 15 -15.32 2.57 0.98
CA LEU A 15 -14.74 1.74 2.02
C LEU A 15 -13.44 1.07 1.53
N GLY A 16 -13.37 0.70 0.24
CA GLY A 16 -12.17 0.14 -0.37
C GLY A 16 -11.01 1.13 -0.36
N LEU A 17 -11.25 2.39 -0.76
CA LEU A 17 -10.23 3.43 -0.69
C LEU A 17 -9.81 3.73 0.75
N ALA A 18 -10.74 3.81 1.70
CA ALA A 18 -10.37 4.05 3.11
C ALA A 18 -9.52 2.91 3.70
N ARG A 19 -9.82 1.66 3.32
CA ARG A 19 -9.05 0.46 3.64
C ARG A 19 -7.65 0.51 3.03
N HIS A 20 -7.53 0.85 1.74
CA HIS A 20 -6.26 1.01 1.03
C HIS A 20 -5.34 2.00 1.76
N GLU A 21 -5.86 3.18 2.10
CA GLU A 21 -5.09 4.22 2.80
C GLU A 21 -4.73 3.80 4.23
N ALA A 22 -5.64 3.11 4.93
CA ALA A 22 -5.39 2.58 6.26
C ALA A 22 -4.25 1.53 6.26
N ALA A 23 -4.14 0.70 5.23
CA ALA A 23 -3.04 -0.25 5.10
C ALA A 23 -1.68 0.45 5.01
N HIS A 24 -1.55 1.54 4.24
CA HIS A 24 -0.31 2.33 4.20
C HIS A 24 0.05 2.90 5.57
N VAL A 25 -0.92 3.47 6.28
CA VAL A 25 -0.70 4.07 7.61
C VAL A 25 -0.21 3.02 8.61
N LEU A 26 -0.88 1.88 8.68
CA LEU A 26 -0.51 0.83 9.62
C LEU A 26 0.81 0.17 9.25
N ALA A 27 1.09 -0.04 7.96
CA ALA A 27 2.39 -0.53 7.50
C ALA A 27 3.51 0.45 7.87
N CYS A 28 3.27 1.76 7.73
CA CYS A 28 4.23 2.78 8.13
C CYS A 28 4.53 2.73 9.64
N LEU A 29 3.50 2.59 10.48
CA LEU A 29 3.69 2.39 11.92
C LEU A 29 4.47 1.09 12.23
N ALA A 30 4.17 0.01 11.52
CA ALA A 30 4.80 -1.30 11.71
C ALA A 30 6.30 -1.28 11.43
N VAL A 31 6.73 -0.53 10.42
CA VAL A 31 8.16 -0.36 10.08
C VAL A 31 8.85 0.73 10.89
N GLY A 32 8.15 1.34 11.86
CA GLY A 32 8.69 2.42 12.71
C GLY A 32 8.81 3.77 12.01
N GLY A 33 8.11 3.97 10.90
CA GLY A 33 8.10 5.21 10.14
C GLY A 33 7.13 6.26 10.67
N SER A 34 7.03 7.37 9.95
CA SER A 34 6.09 8.46 10.20
C SER A 34 5.45 8.99 8.92
N LEU A 35 4.25 9.58 9.04
CA LEU A 35 3.55 10.29 7.99
C LEU A 35 3.02 11.63 8.55
N VAL A 36 2.52 12.53 7.70
CA VAL A 36 1.83 13.74 8.17
C VAL A 36 0.38 13.41 8.51
N SER A 37 -0.40 13.00 7.51
CA SER A 37 -1.81 12.66 7.69
C SER A 37 -2.29 11.71 6.61
N ALA A 38 -3.43 11.08 6.88
CA ALA A 38 -4.13 10.21 5.94
C ALA A 38 -5.56 10.69 5.69
N ARG A 39 -6.05 10.48 4.48
CA ARG A 39 -7.44 10.77 4.09
C ARG A 39 -7.85 9.82 2.97
N SER A 40 -9.13 9.47 2.91
CA SER A 40 -9.70 8.88 1.70
C SER A 40 -9.96 10.01 0.69
N SER A 41 -9.32 9.95 -0.48
CA SER A 41 -9.56 10.92 -1.56
C SER A 41 -9.67 10.23 -2.92
N ALA A 42 -10.51 10.76 -3.80
CA ALA A 42 -10.66 10.25 -5.17
C ALA A 42 -9.38 10.42 -6.01
N ASP A 43 -8.48 11.30 -5.59
CA ASP A 43 -7.17 11.50 -6.20
C ASP A 43 -6.11 10.50 -5.69
N GLY A 44 -6.49 9.54 -4.82
CA GLY A 44 -5.62 8.45 -4.35
C GLY A 44 -4.37 8.88 -3.55
N LEU A 45 -4.35 10.11 -3.03
CA LEU A 45 -3.18 10.66 -2.36
C LEU A 45 -3.31 10.51 -0.84
N CYS A 46 -2.71 9.44 -0.29
CA CYS A 46 -2.00 9.57 0.98
C CYS A 46 -0.80 10.47 0.74
N THR A 47 -0.77 11.65 1.34
CA THR A 47 0.46 12.45 1.32
C THR A 47 1.42 11.81 2.32
N LEU A 48 2.19 10.82 1.86
CA LEU A 48 3.32 10.30 2.63
C LEU A 48 4.38 11.39 2.68
N VAL A 49 4.51 12.05 3.83
CA VAL A 49 5.56 13.04 4.06
C VAL A 49 6.44 12.53 5.19
N GLY A 50 7.68 12.17 4.85
CA GLY A 50 8.73 11.84 5.81
C GLY A 50 8.72 10.39 6.30
N LEU A 51 8.93 9.44 5.37
CA LEU A 51 9.45 8.14 5.78
C LEU A 51 10.94 8.31 6.12
N ASP A 52 11.29 8.31 7.40
CA ASP A 52 12.66 8.02 7.81
C ASP A 52 12.84 6.50 7.75
N ALA A 53 13.28 5.99 6.60
CA ALA A 53 13.41 4.55 6.34
C ALA A 53 14.42 3.85 7.30
N GLY A 54 15.14 4.62 8.13
CA GLY A 54 16.00 4.07 9.17
C GLY A 54 17.02 3.08 8.62
N ALA A 55 17.10 1.89 9.23
CA ALA A 55 18.07 0.83 8.91
C ALA A 55 17.51 -0.27 7.99
N ASP A 56 16.22 -0.21 7.59
CA ASP A 56 15.60 -1.23 6.74
C ASP A 56 15.32 -0.67 5.33
N PRO A 57 16.16 -1.00 4.33
CA PRO A 57 15.98 -0.50 2.97
C PRO A 57 14.68 -1.00 2.31
N LYS A 58 13.99 -2.00 2.87
CA LYS A 58 12.74 -2.55 2.31
C LYS A 58 11.50 -1.84 2.86
N ALA A 59 11.63 -1.02 3.90
CA ALA A 59 10.51 -0.34 4.54
C ALA A 59 9.68 0.52 3.57
N PRO A 60 10.27 1.32 2.64
CA PRO A 60 9.49 2.08 1.66
C PRO A 60 8.62 1.17 0.79
N GLY A 61 9.20 0.12 0.21
CA GLY A 61 8.48 -0.82 -0.64
C GLY A 61 7.36 -1.56 0.09
N ARG A 62 7.57 -1.93 1.35
CA ARG A 62 6.53 -2.55 2.20
C ARG A 62 5.35 -1.62 2.43
N VAL A 63 5.63 -0.35 2.73
CA VAL A 63 4.57 0.66 2.93
C VAL A 63 3.82 0.86 1.63
N SER A 64 4.50 1.09 0.50
CA SER A 64 3.85 1.38 -0.78
C SER A 64 3.12 0.19 -1.38
N ALA A 65 3.53 -1.05 -1.08
CA ALA A 65 2.81 -2.25 -1.49
C ALA A 65 1.60 -2.58 -0.58
N ALA A 66 1.46 -1.98 0.61
CA ALA A 66 0.43 -2.35 1.57
C ALA A 66 -1.00 -2.10 1.09
N GLY A 67 -1.31 -0.90 0.58
CA GLY A 67 -2.64 -0.58 0.03
C GLY A 67 -3.04 -1.53 -1.10
N PRO A 68 -2.19 -1.68 -2.14
CA PRO A 68 -2.46 -2.62 -3.22
C PRO A 68 -2.55 -4.10 -2.78
N CYS A 69 -1.70 -4.57 -1.86
CA CYS A 69 -1.82 -5.93 -1.31
C CYS A 69 -3.11 -6.14 -0.52
N LEU A 70 -3.65 -5.11 0.13
CA LEU A 70 -4.94 -5.21 0.80
C LEU A 70 -6.08 -5.44 -0.20
N GLU A 71 -6.03 -4.86 -1.39
CA GLU A 71 -7.04 -5.11 -2.43
C GLU A 71 -7.07 -6.59 -2.82
N ILE A 72 -5.89 -7.23 -2.90
CA ILE A 72 -5.78 -8.68 -3.09
C ILE A 72 -6.44 -9.43 -1.92
N VAL A 73 -6.17 -9.03 -0.67
CA VAL A 73 -6.78 -9.66 0.51
C VAL A 73 -8.31 -9.51 0.50
N ILE A 74 -8.82 -8.33 0.16
CA ILE A 74 -10.27 -8.08 0.05
C ILE A 74 -10.87 -8.98 -1.02
N GLU A 75 -10.29 -9.08 -2.21
CA GLU A 75 -10.79 -9.96 -3.26
C GLU A 75 -10.74 -11.44 -2.84
N MET A 76 -9.70 -11.86 -2.11
CA MET A 76 -9.59 -13.22 -1.59
C MET A 76 -10.65 -13.56 -0.53
N ILE A 77 -11.09 -12.59 0.26
CA ILE A 77 -12.05 -12.78 1.37
C ILE A 77 -13.49 -12.53 0.93
N GLU A 78 -13.71 -11.46 0.16
CA GLU A 78 -15.01 -10.89 -0.17
C GLU A 78 -15.41 -11.11 -1.65
N GLY A 79 -14.47 -11.44 -2.53
CA GLY A 79 -14.70 -11.59 -3.97
C GLY A 79 -15.49 -12.85 -4.35
N GLU A 80 -16.20 -12.77 -5.47
CA GLU A 80 -16.87 -13.92 -6.11
C GLU A 80 -16.05 -14.50 -7.29
N GLY A 81 -14.87 -13.94 -7.57
CA GLY A 81 -13.97 -14.31 -8.68
C GLY A 81 -12.92 -15.37 -8.33
N ASP A 82 -12.08 -15.74 -9.32
CA ASP A 82 -10.87 -16.52 -9.07
C ASP A 82 -9.77 -15.60 -8.51
N PRO A 83 -9.37 -15.74 -7.23
CA PRO A 83 -8.39 -14.86 -6.63
C PRO A 83 -7.03 -14.89 -7.33
N GLY A 84 -6.70 -16.00 -8.01
CA GLY A 84 -5.49 -16.11 -8.81
C GLY A 84 -5.48 -15.19 -10.03
N GLU A 85 -6.62 -15.06 -10.72
CA GLU A 85 -6.75 -14.20 -11.91
C GLU A 85 -6.70 -12.72 -11.53
N SER A 86 -7.43 -12.33 -10.47
CA SER A 86 -7.43 -10.95 -9.96
C SER A 86 -6.04 -10.52 -9.48
N MET A 87 -5.32 -11.41 -8.79
CA MET A 87 -3.94 -11.17 -8.36
C MET A 87 -2.99 -10.95 -9.55
N VAL A 88 -3.09 -11.74 -10.62
CA VAL A 88 -2.25 -11.52 -11.83
C VAL A 88 -2.54 -10.16 -12.44
N GLN A 89 -3.81 -9.80 -12.61
CA GLN A 89 -4.20 -8.51 -13.22
C GLN A 89 -3.69 -7.31 -12.40
N MET A 90 -3.80 -7.37 -11.07
CA MET A 90 -3.27 -6.33 -10.19
C MET A 90 -1.75 -6.19 -10.30
N LEU A 91 -1.01 -7.31 -10.28
CA LEU A 91 0.44 -7.31 -10.43
C LEU A 91 0.89 -6.77 -11.80
N GLU A 92 0.14 -7.04 -12.87
CA GLU A 92 0.44 -6.47 -14.19
C GLU A 92 0.19 -4.96 -14.25
N SER A 93 -0.80 -4.45 -13.51
CA SER A 93 -0.99 -3.01 -13.35
C SER A 93 0.21 -2.38 -12.64
N TRP A 94 0.68 -2.97 -11.54
CA TRP A 94 1.84 -2.45 -10.80
C TRP A 94 3.11 -2.45 -11.63
N ARG A 95 3.31 -3.47 -12.47
CA ARG A 95 4.38 -3.50 -13.46
C ARG A 95 4.27 -2.33 -14.43
N ASP A 96 3.08 -2.09 -14.98
CA ASP A 96 2.86 -1.01 -15.92
C ASP A 96 3.09 0.36 -15.27
N ASP A 97 2.71 0.53 -14.00
CA ASP A 97 2.95 1.74 -13.21
C ASP A 97 4.45 1.96 -12.95
N ALA A 98 5.18 0.90 -12.58
CA ALA A 98 6.65 0.97 -12.44
C ALA A 98 7.36 1.24 -13.77
N ALA A 99 6.89 0.64 -14.88
CA ALA A 99 7.53 0.77 -16.19
C ALA A 99 7.21 2.09 -16.91
N ARG A 100 6.06 2.71 -16.64
CA ARG A 100 5.58 3.92 -17.31
C ARG A 100 5.63 5.18 -16.45
N GLY A 101 5.80 5.04 -15.14
CA GLY A 101 5.55 6.11 -14.18
C GLY A 101 6.60 7.21 -14.18
N ASP A 102 6.16 8.44 -14.47
CA ASP A 102 6.59 9.62 -13.71
C ASP A 102 5.79 9.61 -12.39
N GLY A 103 6.41 9.38 -11.23
CA GLY A 103 5.71 9.50 -9.93
C GLY A 103 6.24 8.64 -8.76
N ALA A 104 5.60 8.80 -7.60
CA ALA A 104 6.05 8.31 -6.28
C ALA A 104 6.11 6.77 -6.15
N TYR A 105 5.28 6.00 -6.86
CA TYR A 105 5.30 4.54 -6.77
C TYR A 105 6.59 3.93 -7.34
N LEU A 106 7.11 4.46 -8.46
CA LEU A 106 8.40 4.04 -9.00
C LEU A 106 9.54 4.43 -8.06
N ASP A 107 9.50 5.65 -7.50
CA ASP A 107 10.50 6.12 -6.54
C ASP A 107 10.55 5.24 -5.28
N ASP A 108 9.38 4.81 -4.77
CA ASP A 108 9.29 3.93 -3.61
C ASP A 108 9.78 2.50 -3.90
N MET A 109 9.49 1.97 -5.09
CA MET A 109 10.00 0.66 -5.54
C MET A 109 11.51 0.69 -5.80
N VAL A 110 12.03 1.81 -6.31
CA VAL A 110 13.47 2.08 -6.45
C VAL A 110 14.13 2.20 -5.07
N ALA A 111 13.51 2.91 -4.13
CA ALA A 111 14.00 3.02 -2.76
C ALA A 111 14.05 1.64 -2.05
N ALA A 112 13.16 0.73 -2.43
CA ALA A 112 13.16 -0.67 -1.97
C ALA A 112 14.24 -1.55 -2.63
N ASN A 113 15.04 -1.02 -3.56
CA ASN A 113 16.21 -1.67 -4.17
C ASN A 113 15.92 -3.02 -4.87
N GLY A 114 14.79 -3.17 -5.55
CA GLY A 114 14.50 -4.33 -6.41
C GLY A 114 14.14 -5.63 -5.68
N PHE A 115 13.53 -5.54 -4.48
CA PHE A 115 13.02 -6.69 -3.73
C PHE A 115 11.48 -6.80 -3.83
N VAL A 116 10.88 -6.57 -5.00
CA VAL A 116 9.42 -6.41 -5.15
C VAL A 116 8.66 -7.64 -4.67
N ALA A 117 9.14 -8.84 -4.99
CA ALA A 117 8.52 -10.08 -4.53
C ALA A 117 8.50 -10.20 -2.99
N GLU A 118 9.60 -9.85 -2.33
CA GLU A 118 9.71 -9.96 -0.87
C GLU A 118 8.90 -8.88 -0.16
N VAL A 119 8.87 -7.65 -0.69
CA VAL A 119 8.04 -6.57 -0.12
C VAL A 119 6.56 -6.87 -0.33
N ALA A 120 6.15 -7.37 -1.50
CA ALA A 120 4.78 -7.75 -1.77
C ALA A 120 4.34 -8.94 -0.90
N ALA A 121 5.19 -9.94 -0.70
CA ALA A 121 4.93 -11.05 0.20
C ALA A 121 4.74 -10.57 1.65
N TRP A 122 5.63 -9.70 2.13
CA TRP A 122 5.51 -9.11 3.45
C TRP A 122 4.23 -8.29 3.59
N SER A 123 3.92 -7.43 2.61
CA SER A 123 2.74 -6.56 2.64
C SER A 123 1.44 -7.34 2.57
N LEU A 124 1.38 -8.41 1.78
CA LEU A 124 0.24 -9.33 1.74
C LEU A 124 0.05 -10.05 3.08
N ALA A 125 1.13 -10.59 3.65
CA ALA A 125 1.08 -11.21 4.98
C ALA A 125 0.64 -10.21 6.05
N PHE A 126 1.21 -9.00 6.03
CA PHE A 126 0.89 -7.90 6.94
C PHE A 126 -0.60 -7.53 6.88
N CYS A 127 -1.14 -7.32 5.68
CA CYS A 127 -2.54 -6.99 5.48
C CYS A 127 -3.47 -8.13 5.93
N THR A 128 -3.06 -9.38 5.73
CA THR A 128 -3.82 -10.55 6.15
C THR A 128 -3.89 -10.64 7.68
N VAL A 129 -2.76 -10.49 8.39
CA VAL A 129 -2.73 -10.64 9.85
C VAL A 129 -3.31 -9.43 10.59
N ASN A 130 -3.32 -8.25 9.96
CA ASN A 130 -3.82 -7.01 10.56
C ASN A 130 -5.15 -6.51 9.97
N SER A 131 -5.90 -7.33 9.21
CA SER A 131 -7.12 -6.92 8.50
C SER A 131 -8.14 -6.21 9.39
N ASP A 132 -8.36 -6.71 10.61
CA ASP A 132 -9.31 -6.12 11.55
C ASP A 132 -8.88 -4.73 12.03
N LEU A 133 -7.58 -4.50 12.21
CA LEU A 133 -7.03 -3.20 12.58
C LEU A 133 -7.09 -2.22 11.40
N ILE A 134 -6.90 -2.72 10.18
CA ILE A 134 -7.05 -1.94 8.95
C ILE A 134 -8.51 -1.46 8.82
N ASP A 135 -9.49 -2.31 9.10
CA ASP A 135 -10.91 -1.92 9.12
C ASP A 135 -11.22 -0.87 10.19
N GLU A 136 -10.61 -0.99 11.38
CA GLU A 136 -10.76 0.03 12.43
C GLU A 136 -10.14 1.38 11.99
N ALA A 137 -8.95 1.36 11.39
CA ALA A 137 -8.29 2.56 10.90
C ALA A 137 -9.06 3.20 9.72
N ALA A 138 -9.61 2.39 8.81
CA ALA A 138 -10.48 2.85 7.74
C ALA A 138 -11.74 3.53 8.29
N ALA A 139 -12.36 2.96 9.34
CA ALA A 139 -13.51 3.58 9.99
C ALA A 139 -13.18 4.96 10.59
N ILE A 140 -11.97 5.15 11.14
CA ILE A 140 -11.49 6.46 11.63
C ILE A 140 -11.39 7.46 10.47
N ILE A 141 -10.78 7.05 9.35
CA ILE A 141 -10.63 7.89 8.15
C ILE A 141 -12.01 8.33 7.61
N ILE A 142 -12.94 7.38 7.50
CA ILE A 142 -14.31 7.64 7.03
C ILE A 142 -15.04 8.58 7.99
N HIS A 143 -14.96 8.32 9.30
CA HIS A 143 -15.71 9.08 10.29
C HIS A 143 -15.19 10.51 10.43
N ALA A 144 -13.89 10.73 10.30
CA ALA A 144 -13.30 12.06 10.44
C ALA A 144 -13.81 13.04 9.38
N GLY A 145 -14.04 12.59 8.15
CA GLY A 145 -14.47 13.44 7.03
C GLY A 145 -13.45 14.51 6.60
N THR A 146 -12.28 14.55 7.26
CA THR A 146 -11.13 15.44 7.04
C THR A 146 -9.84 14.62 7.17
N PRO A 147 -8.67 15.14 6.75
CA PRO A 147 -7.41 14.47 7.02
C PRO A 147 -7.24 14.16 8.51
N VAL A 148 -6.72 12.97 8.80
CA VAL A 148 -6.43 12.48 10.16
C VAL A 148 -4.92 12.49 10.35
N GLU A 149 -4.44 13.21 11.36
CA GLU A 149 -3.01 13.32 11.67
C GLU A 149 -2.42 11.98 12.13
N PHE A 150 -1.19 11.71 11.71
CA PHE A 150 -0.50 10.45 12.01
C PHE A 150 -0.40 10.13 13.50
N GLU A 151 -0.23 11.15 14.35
CA GLU A 151 -0.21 10.99 15.81
C GLU A 151 -1.49 10.34 16.36
N THR A 152 -2.63 10.57 15.70
CA THR A 152 -3.91 9.95 16.08
C THR A 152 -3.86 8.44 15.85
N PHE A 153 -3.30 8.02 14.72
CA PHE A 153 -3.10 6.60 14.43
C PHE A 153 -2.03 5.99 15.36
N ALA A 154 -0.89 6.65 15.52
CA ALA A 154 0.18 6.20 16.41
C ALA A 154 -0.32 5.97 17.85
N ALA A 155 -1.09 6.91 18.40
CA ALA A 155 -1.67 6.78 19.73
C ALA A 155 -2.67 5.63 19.86
N ARG A 156 -3.37 5.27 18.77
CA ARG A 156 -4.41 4.26 18.77
C ARG A 156 -3.92 2.85 18.45
N PHE A 157 -2.88 2.73 17.62
CA PHE A 157 -2.46 1.46 17.02
C PHE A 157 -1.06 1.00 17.41
N ASN A 158 -0.19 1.88 17.95
CA ASN A 158 1.13 1.44 18.42
C ASN A 158 1.01 0.34 19.48
N GLY A 159 1.77 -0.74 19.30
CA GLY A 159 1.76 -1.92 20.18
C GLY A 159 0.54 -2.84 20.01
N ARG A 160 -0.35 -2.56 19.06
CA ARG A 160 -1.47 -3.45 18.69
C ARG A 160 -1.23 -4.17 17.37
N ILE A 161 -0.44 -3.57 16.48
CA ILE A 161 -0.08 -4.13 15.17
C ILE A 161 0.69 -5.42 15.41
N ALA A 162 0.20 -6.51 14.82
CA ALA A 162 0.88 -7.80 14.86
C ALA A 162 2.07 -7.79 13.89
N ASP A 163 3.18 -8.36 14.35
CA ASP A 163 4.33 -8.64 13.50
C ASP A 163 3.97 -9.71 12.47
N VAL A 164 4.62 -9.65 11.30
CA VAL A 164 4.56 -10.72 10.31
C VAL A 164 5.47 -11.85 10.76
N ASP A 165 4.87 -12.95 11.23
CA ASP A 165 5.61 -14.15 11.57
C ASP A 165 6.03 -14.95 10.31
N PRO A 166 6.97 -15.90 10.43
CA PRO A 166 7.43 -16.69 9.28
C PRO A 166 6.33 -17.54 8.63
N GLU A 167 5.32 -17.99 9.38
CA GLU A 167 4.25 -18.84 8.83
C GLU A 167 3.31 -18.02 7.92
N ALA A 168 2.97 -16.79 8.35
CA ALA A 168 2.20 -15.84 7.57
C ALA A 168 2.96 -15.42 6.30
N LEU A 169 4.27 -15.18 6.41
CA LEU A 169 5.11 -14.85 5.26
C LEU A 169 5.17 -16.01 4.25
N ASP A 170 5.43 -17.23 4.71
CA ASP A 170 5.44 -18.44 3.87
C ASP A 170 4.09 -18.65 3.16
N ALA A 171 2.98 -18.35 3.84
CA ALA A 171 1.64 -18.44 3.25
C ALA A 171 1.43 -17.41 2.14
N ALA A 172 1.85 -16.16 2.36
CA ALA A 172 1.79 -15.10 1.36
C ALA A 172 2.66 -15.40 0.13
N GLU A 173 3.90 -15.87 0.33
CA GLU A 173 4.78 -16.28 -0.76
C GLU A 173 4.16 -17.39 -1.61
N ARG A 174 3.50 -18.38 -0.97
CA ARG A 174 2.80 -19.46 -1.68
C ARG A 174 1.66 -18.97 -2.56
N LEU A 175 0.97 -17.90 -2.17
CA LEU A 175 -0.07 -17.29 -3.00
C LEU A 175 0.54 -16.70 -4.28
N PHE A 176 1.71 -16.08 -4.17
CA PHE A 176 2.43 -15.54 -5.31
C PHE A 176 3.10 -16.57 -6.22
N VAL A 177 3.19 -17.85 -5.84
CA VAL A 177 3.83 -18.91 -6.67
C VAL A 177 3.23 -19.01 -8.08
N GLY A 178 1.92 -18.81 -8.22
CA GLY A 178 1.24 -18.78 -9.53
C GLY A 178 1.52 -17.54 -10.37
N SER A 179 2.07 -16.49 -9.75
CA SER A 179 2.27 -15.16 -10.32
C SER A 179 3.73 -14.69 -10.26
N LEU A 180 4.68 -15.58 -9.95
CA LEU A 180 6.12 -15.25 -9.82
C LEU A 180 6.67 -14.50 -11.02
N ARG A 181 6.29 -14.92 -12.23
CA ARG A 181 6.72 -14.25 -13.47
C ARG A 181 6.21 -12.82 -13.59
N ALA A 182 5.05 -12.49 -13.02
CA ALA A 182 4.54 -11.12 -13.01
C ALA A 182 5.37 -10.25 -12.05
N LEU A 183 5.71 -10.78 -10.86
CA LEU A 183 6.58 -10.11 -9.88
C LEU A 183 8.00 -9.89 -10.43
N GLU A 184 8.61 -10.91 -11.03
CA GLU A 184 9.94 -10.81 -11.65
C GLU A 184 10.00 -9.70 -12.71
N ARG A 185 8.91 -9.49 -13.46
CA ARG A 185 8.83 -8.42 -14.46
C ARG A 185 8.73 -7.02 -13.86
N ILE A 186 8.29 -6.87 -12.62
CA ILE A 186 8.34 -5.60 -11.90
C ILE A 186 9.79 -5.32 -11.49
N ASP A 187 10.49 -6.32 -10.94
CA ASP A 187 11.91 -6.21 -10.59
C ASP A 187 12.78 -5.87 -11.82
N GLU A 188 12.51 -6.51 -12.97
CA GLU A 188 13.17 -6.18 -14.25
C GLU A 188 12.94 -4.71 -14.66
N ALA A 189 11.71 -4.21 -14.55
CA ALA A 189 11.39 -2.82 -14.90
C ALA A 189 12.10 -1.80 -13.99
N VAL A 190 12.19 -2.09 -12.69
CA VAL A 190 12.93 -1.25 -11.72
C VAL A 190 14.43 -1.28 -12.03
N ALA A 191 14.99 -2.44 -12.35
CA ALA A 191 16.40 -2.58 -12.71
C ALA A 191 16.76 -1.82 -14.00
N ASP A 192 15.89 -1.90 -15.02
CA ASP A 192 16.07 -1.16 -16.28
C ASP A 192 16.07 0.36 -16.05
N TYR A 193 15.17 0.86 -15.20
CA TYR A 193 15.14 2.27 -14.81
C TYR A 193 16.44 2.71 -14.11
N LEU A 194 16.89 1.96 -13.10
CA LEU A 194 18.13 2.24 -12.37
C LEU A 194 19.36 2.26 -13.28
N ALA A 195 19.42 1.34 -14.26
CA ALA A 195 20.50 1.30 -15.25
C ALA A 195 20.48 2.53 -16.18
N ALA A 196 19.29 3.01 -16.55
CA ALA A 196 19.13 4.20 -17.39
C ALA A 196 19.52 5.50 -16.67
N GLU A 197 19.20 5.64 -15.38
CA GLU A 197 19.60 6.80 -14.57
C GLU A 197 21.11 6.84 -14.29
N GLY A 198 21.75 5.68 -14.03
CA GLY A 198 23.19 5.62 -13.82
C GLY A 198 24.06 5.89 -15.06
N ALA A 199 23.46 5.91 -16.26
CA ALA A 199 24.12 6.20 -17.52
C ALA A 199 24.05 7.70 -17.93
N LYS A 200 23.34 8.53 -17.15
CA LYS A 200 23.24 9.99 -17.33
C LYS A 200 24.31 10.73 -16.52
#